data_AF-A0A7Z9PSD0-F1
#
_entry.id   AF-A0A7Z9PSD0-F1
#
_cell.length_a   1.000
_cell.length_b   1.000
_cell.length_c   1.000
_cell.angle_alpha   90.00
_cell.angle_beta   90.00
_cell.angle_gamma   90.00
#
_symmetry.space_group_name_H-M   'P 1'
#
loop_
_entity.id
_entity.type
_entity.pdbx_description
1 polymer ?
#
loop_
_entity_poly.entity_id
_entity_poly.type
_entity_poly.pdbx_seq_one_letter_code
_entity_poly.pdbx_strand_id
1 'polypeptide(L)'
;MSVQEYEFSSSENITIAQLASSLKAFSAPLFGLAIVSLLGSVYFKLMTVSPWGGAVSLLLGLVTLTALATGTLAVTAGNDLVQIVKTEGSDITHLMKFFSRVQRMLMLSLPPVLAFLCLNLALLLTSFVQI
;
A
#
# COMPACT_ATOMS: atom_id res chain seq x y z
N MET A 1 33.46 -1.24 -28.69
CA MET A 1 32.86 -1.34 -27.34
C MET A 1 32.09 -0.05 -27.13
N SER A 2 30.76 -0.08 -27.21
CA SER A 2 29.95 1.10 -26.90
C SER A 2 30.13 1.40 -25.41
N VAL A 3 30.71 2.56 -25.12
CA VAL A 3 30.71 3.11 -23.76
C VAL A 3 29.24 3.24 -23.38
N GLN A 4 28.80 2.45 -22.40
CA GLN A 4 27.44 2.57 -21.87
C GLN A 4 27.38 3.94 -21.19
N GLU A 5 26.87 4.92 -21.93
CA GLU A 5 26.50 6.22 -21.39
C GLU A 5 25.37 5.96 -20.39
N TYR A 6 25.61 6.31 -19.13
CA TYR A 6 24.61 6.15 -18.08
C TYR A 6 23.32 6.88 -18.45
N GLU A 7 22.19 6.21 -18.26
CA GLU A 7 20.89 6.70 -18.75
C GLU A 7 20.31 7.79 -17.83
N PHE A 8 20.74 7.81 -16.56
CA PHE A 8 20.37 8.83 -15.58
C PHE A 8 21.57 9.66 -15.12
N SER A 9 21.35 10.98 -15.02
CA SER A 9 22.26 11.90 -14.37
C SER A 9 22.36 11.64 -12.86
N SER A 10 23.44 12.12 -12.23
CA SER A 10 23.63 12.00 -10.78
C SER A 10 22.48 12.62 -9.96
N SER A 11 21.87 13.71 -10.44
CA SER A 11 20.70 14.33 -9.82
C SER A 11 19.43 13.47 -9.90
N GLU A 12 19.23 12.75 -11.00
CA GLU A 12 18.09 11.83 -11.16
C GLU A 12 18.25 10.62 -10.26
N ASN A 13 19.46 10.05 -10.16
CA ASN A 13 19.76 8.95 -9.25
C ASN A 13 19.51 9.32 -7.78
N ILE A 14 19.81 10.55 -7.36
CA ILE A 14 19.47 11.03 -6.01
C ILE A 14 17.95 11.06 -5.79
N THR A 15 17.20 11.56 -6.78
CA THR A 15 15.73 11.62 -6.70
C THR A 15 15.12 10.22 -6.61
N ILE A 16 15.61 9.27 -7.41
CA ILE A 16 15.17 7.88 -7.38
C ILE A 16 15.53 7.21 -6.04
N ALA A 17 16.72 7.48 -5.50
CA ALA A 17 17.13 6.98 -4.19
C ALA A 17 16.25 7.52 -3.04
N GLN A 18 15.88 8.80 -3.11
CA GLN A 18 14.95 9.41 -2.15
C GLN A 18 13.56 8.76 -2.25
N LEU A 19 13.06 8.52 -3.48
CA LEU A 19 11.80 7.82 -3.68
C LEU A 19 11.84 6.38 -3.13
N ALA A 20 12.96 5.68 -3.32
CA ALA A 20 13.16 4.35 -2.75
C ALA A 20 13.08 4.35 -1.22
N SER A 21 13.71 5.34 -0.59
CA SER A 21 13.65 5.53 0.87
C SER A 21 12.23 5.86 1.33
N SER A 22 11.54 6.76 0.64
CA SER A 22 10.16 7.15 0.95
C SER A 22 9.18 5.97 0.83
N LEU A 23 9.33 5.11 -0.18
CA LEU A 23 8.49 3.91 -0.31
C LEU A 23 8.71 2.91 0.83
N LYS A 24 9.95 2.73 1.27
CA LYS A 24 10.26 1.90 2.44
C LYS A 24 9.70 2.52 3.71
N ALA A 25 9.86 3.83 3.90
CA ALA A 25 9.29 4.54 5.04
C ALA A 25 7.75 4.46 5.05
N PHE A 26 7.09 4.53 3.88
CA PHE A 26 5.64 4.39 3.72
C PHE A 26 5.12 3.00 4.11
N SER A 27 5.95 1.96 4.05
CA SER A 27 5.55 0.61 4.48
C SER A 27 5.34 0.49 5.99
N ALA A 28 6.09 1.26 6.81
CA ALA A 28 6.00 1.20 8.26
C ALA A 28 4.61 1.54 8.82
N PRO A 29 3.97 2.68 8.45
CA PRO A 29 2.61 2.97 8.91
C PRO A 29 1.58 1.98 8.36
N LEU A 30 1.80 1.39 7.18
CA LEU A 30 0.91 0.34 6.66
C LEU A 30 0.97 -0.94 7.49
N PHE A 31 2.15 -1.35 7.93
CA PHE A 31 2.28 -2.48 8.86
C PHE A 31 1.67 -2.17 10.23
N GLY A 32 1.85 -0.94 10.73
CA GLY A 32 1.17 -0.48 11.95
C GLY A 32 -0.36 -0.56 11.82
N LEU A 33 -0.91 -0.05 10.71
CA LEU A 33 -2.34 -0.11 10.41
C LEU A 33 -2.84 -1.57 10.34
N ALA A 34 -2.08 -2.47 9.72
CA ALA A 34 -2.44 -3.87 9.64
C ALA A 34 -2.51 -4.52 11.04
N ILE A 35 -1.55 -4.25 11.91
CA ILE A 35 -1.54 -4.78 13.28
C ILE A 35 -2.75 -4.27 14.06
N VAL A 36 -2.99 -2.96 14.03
CA VAL A 36 -4.14 -2.35 14.73
C VAL A 36 -5.46 -2.90 14.20
N SER A 37 -5.58 -3.03 12.87
CA SER A 37 -6.80 -3.56 12.23
C SER A 37 -7.03 -5.02 12.58
N LEU A 38 -5.96 -5.83 12.66
CA LEU A 38 -6.05 -7.24 13.06
C LEU A 38 -6.54 -7.37 14.49
N LEU A 39 -5.95 -6.61 15.42
CA LEU A 39 -6.37 -6.59 16.82
C LEU A 39 -7.81 -6.14 16.96
N GLY A 40 -8.21 -5.09 16.23
CA GLY A 40 -9.59 -4.62 16.17
C GLY A 40 -10.56 -5.69 15.64
N SER A 41 -10.17 -6.41 14.57
CA SER A 41 -10.98 -7.50 13.99
C SER A 41 -11.23 -8.61 15.01
N VAL A 42 -10.21 -9.02 15.76
CA VAL A 42 -10.30 -10.03 16.82
C VAL A 42 -11.14 -9.52 17.99
N TYR A 43 -10.92 -8.28 18.42
CA TYR A 43 -11.69 -7.64 19.49
C TYR A 43 -13.19 -7.60 19.16
N PHE A 44 -13.56 -7.11 17.98
CA PHE A 44 -14.97 -7.06 17.58
C PHE A 44 -15.60 -8.45 17.47
N LYS A 45 -14.85 -9.44 16.99
CA LYS A 45 -15.36 -10.81 16.86
C LYS A 45 -15.58 -11.51 18.21
N LEU A 46 -14.71 -11.28 19.19
CA LEU A 46 -14.72 -12.00 20.46
C LEU A 46 -15.43 -11.25 21.59
N MET A 47 -15.34 -9.91 21.61
CA MET A 47 -15.74 -9.09 22.76
C MET A 47 -17.02 -8.29 22.52
N THR A 48 -17.53 -8.21 21.28
CA THR A 48 -18.75 -7.45 21.01
C THR A 48 -19.93 -8.38 20.73
N VAL A 49 -21.05 -8.14 21.43
CA VAL A 49 -22.33 -8.83 21.21
C VAL A 49 -23.17 -8.12 20.13
N SER A 50 -22.57 -7.16 19.42
CA SER A 50 -23.27 -6.38 18.42
C SER A 50 -23.65 -7.27 17.22
N PRO A 51 -24.89 -7.18 16.71
CA PRO A 51 -25.28 -7.88 15.49
C PRO A 51 -24.42 -7.49 14.27
N TRP A 52 -23.75 -6.33 14.33
CA TRP A 52 -22.83 -5.84 13.30
C TRP A 52 -21.37 -6.26 13.51
N GLY A 53 -21.04 -6.90 14.64
CA GLY A 53 -19.65 -7.24 15.01
C GLY A 53 -18.94 -8.11 13.97
N GLY A 54 -19.66 -9.05 13.35
CA GLY A 54 -19.14 -9.87 12.26
C GLY A 54 -18.80 -9.08 11.00
N ALA A 55 -19.66 -8.14 10.59
CA ALA A 55 -19.42 -7.30 9.42
C ALA A 55 -18.22 -6.35 9.63
N VAL A 56 -18.13 -5.74 10.82
CA VAL A 56 -16.98 -4.88 11.19
C VAL A 56 -15.69 -5.70 11.25
N SER A 57 -15.72 -6.89 11.84
CA SER A 57 -14.56 -7.79 11.91
C SER A 57 -14.05 -8.20 10.52
N LEU A 58 -14.95 -8.50 9.57
CA LEU A 58 -14.61 -8.81 8.19
C LEU A 58 -13.97 -7.61 7.47
N LEU A 59 -14.53 -6.41 7.64
CA LEU A 59 -13.97 -5.19 7.06
C LEU A 59 -12.55 -4.92 7.59
N LEU A 60 -12.35 -5.02 8.91
CA LEU A 60 -11.04 -4.87 9.53
C LEU A 60 -10.05 -5.95 9.07
N GLY A 61 -10.52 -7.18 8.84
CA GLY A 61 -9.73 -8.25 8.22
C GLY A 61 -9.29 -7.91 6.79
N LEU A 62 -10.18 -7.35 5.97
CA LEU A 62 -9.86 -6.89 4.62
C LEU A 62 -8.85 -5.72 4.62
N VAL A 63 -9.02 -4.77 5.53
CA VAL A 63 -8.06 -3.66 5.73
C VAL A 63 -6.70 -4.21 6.13
N THR A 64 -6.66 -5.19 7.02
CA THR A 64 -5.41 -5.85 7.44
C THR A 64 -4.68 -6.46 6.25
N LEU A 65 -5.37 -7.28 5.45
CA LEU A 65 -4.78 -7.96 4.30
C LEU A 65 -4.25 -6.96 3.27
N THR A 66 -5.03 -5.92 2.98
CA THR A 66 -4.67 -4.93 1.96
C THR A 66 -3.52 -4.03 2.42
N ALA A 67 -3.48 -3.64 3.69
CA ALA A 67 -2.37 -2.91 4.28
C ALA A 67 -1.07 -3.72 4.29
N LEU A 68 -1.13 -5.01 4.67
CA LEU A 68 0.05 -5.91 4.62
C LEU A 68 0.58 -6.07 3.20
N ALA A 69 -0.30 -6.38 2.25
CA ALA A 69 0.08 -6.60 0.86
C ALA A 69 0.59 -5.30 0.20
N THR A 70 -0.02 -4.14 0.49
CA THR A 70 0.49 -2.85 0.00
C THR A 70 1.83 -2.50 0.64
N GLY A 71 2.00 -2.74 1.94
CA GLY A 71 3.26 -2.47 2.64
C GLY A 71 4.42 -3.33 2.12
N THR A 72 4.18 -4.63 1.91
CA THR A 72 5.19 -5.53 1.31
C THR A 72 5.53 -5.13 -0.12
N LEU A 73 4.54 -4.75 -0.94
CA LEU A 73 4.79 -4.21 -2.27
C LEU A 73 5.59 -2.89 -2.24
N ALA A 74 5.33 -2.01 -1.28
CA ALA A 74 6.08 -0.75 -1.13
C ALA A 74 7.56 -1.01 -0.79
N VAL A 75 7.86 -1.93 0.13
CA VAL A 75 9.25 -2.32 0.45
C VAL A 75 9.96 -2.88 -0.78
N THR A 76 9.30 -3.78 -1.50
CA THR A 76 9.88 -4.45 -2.66
C THR A 76 10.05 -3.49 -3.85
N ALA A 77 9.11 -2.57 -4.09
CA ALA A 77 9.25 -1.49 -5.06
C ALA A 77 10.41 -0.56 -4.71
N GLY A 78 10.58 -0.19 -3.44
CA GLY A 78 11.73 0.57 -2.98
C GLY A 78 13.06 -0.17 -3.20
N ASN A 79 13.10 -1.50 -3.04
CA ASN A 79 14.28 -2.29 -3.36
C ASN A 79 14.60 -2.30 -4.87
N ASP A 80 13.59 -2.33 -5.73
CA ASP A 80 13.80 -2.24 -7.18
C ASP A 80 14.39 -0.88 -7.57
N LEU A 81 13.90 0.22 -6.98
CA LEU A 81 14.46 1.55 -7.21
C LEU A 81 15.93 1.67 -6.76
N VAL A 82 16.31 1.04 -5.64
CA VAL A 82 17.73 0.98 -5.23
C VAL A 82 18.58 0.25 -6.27
N GLN A 83 18.05 -0.78 -6.94
CA GLN A 83 18.77 -1.46 -8.01
C GLN A 83 18.92 -0.57 -9.24
N ILE A 84 17.90 0.21 -9.61
CA ILE A 84 17.97 1.19 -10.71
C ILE A 84 19.06 2.23 -10.47
N VAL A 85 19.17 2.73 -9.23
CA VAL A 85 20.24 3.68 -8.84
C VAL A 85 21.62 3.02 -8.95
N LYS A 86 21.76 1.75 -8.58
CA LYS A 86 23.04 1.02 -8.66
C LYS A 86 23.45 0.69 -10.10
N THR A 87 22.48 0.47 -10.99
CA THR A 87 22.74 0.24 -12.42
C THR A 87 22.76 1.54 -13.23
N GLU A 88 22.56 2.68 -12.56
CA GLU A 88 22.49 4.01 -13.18
C GLU A 88 21.53 4.04 -14.39
N GLY A 89 20.40 3.32 -14.27
CA GLY A 89 19.39 3.23 -15.31
C GLY A 89 19.66 2.22 -16.42
N SER A 90 20.87 1.67 -16.51
CA SER A 90 21.26 0.76 -17.60
C SER A 90 20.44 -0.54 -17.69
N ASP A 91 19.59 -0.85 -16.71
CA ASP A 91 18.75 -2.05 -16.71
C ASP A 91 17.25 -1.70 -16.62
N ILE A 92 16.60 -1.67 -17.78
CA ILE A 92 15.14 -1.52 -17.96
C ILE A 92 14.34 -2.56 -17.17
N THR A 93 14.90 -3.73 -16.87
CA THR A 93 14.21 -4.80 -16.15
C THR A 93 13.77 -4.34 -14.76
N HIS A 94 14.61 -3.60 -14.05
CA HIS A 94 14.29 -3.08 -12.71
C HIS A 94 13.24 -1.98 -12.77
N LEU A 95 13.27 -1.14 -13.81
CA LEU A 95 12.28 -0.11 -14.06
C LEU A 95 10.89 -0.71 -14.34
N MET A 96 10.82 -1.72 -15.21
CA MET A 96 9.55 -2.40 -15.51
C MET A 96 8.98 -3.16 -14.32
N LYS A 97 9.83 -3.80 -13.51
CA LYS A 97 9.42 -4.46 -12.25
C LYS A 97 8.84 -3.43 -11.26
N PHE A 98 9.49 -2.28 -11.13
CA PHE A 98 9.00 -1.17 -10.31
C PHE A 98 7.60 -0.72 -10.76
N PHE A 99 7.41 -0.37 -12.04
CA PHE A 99 6.11 0.07 -12.54
C PHE A 99 5.01 -0.99 -12.37
N SER A 100 5.32 -2.25 -12.64
CA SER A 100 4.36 -3.35 -12.43
C SER A 100 3.95 -3.49 -10.95
N ARG A 101 4.89 -3.29 -10.02
CA ARG A 101 4.59 -3.31 -8.57
C ARG A 101 3.76 -2.11 -8.14
N VAL A 102 4.07 -0.91 -8.63
CA VAL A 102 3.26 0.29 -8.37
C VAL A 102 1.84 0.12 -8.91
N GLN A 103 1.68 -0.42 -10.12
CA GLN A 103 0.37 -0.75 -10.66
C GLN A 103 -0.40 -1.72 -9.75
N ARG A 104 0.25 -2.79 -9.28
CA ARG A 104 -0.36 -3.73 -8.32
C ARG A 104 -0.74 -3.06 -7.00
N MET A 105 0.09 -2.17 -6.48
CA MET A 105 -0.24 -1.39 -5.27
C MET A 105 -1.49 -0.54 -5.48
N LEU A 106 -1.60 0.15 -6.61
CA LEU A 106 -2.79 0.95 -6.94
C LEU A 106 -4.03 0.07 -7.10
N MET A 107 -3.94 -1.03 -7.86
CA MET A 107 -5.06 -1.95 -8.05
C MET A 107 -5.51 -2.63 -6.75
N LEU A 108 -4.60 -2.85 -5.80
CA LEU A 108 -4.92 -3.50 -4.53
C LEU A 108 -5.49 -2.52 -3.50
N SER A 109 -5.04 -1.26 -3.52
CA SER A 109 -5.50 -0.22 -2.59
C SER A 109 -6.83 0.42 -3.00
N LEU A 110 -7.19 0.43 -4.29
CA LEU A 110 -8.41 1.06 -4.78
C LEU A 110 -9.70 0.42 -4.23
N PRO A 111 -9.90 -0.91 -4.33
CA PRO A 111 -11.16 -1.54 -3.94
C PRO A 111 -11.52 -1.38 -2.44
N PRO A 112 -10.57 -1.53 -1.49
CA PRO A 112 -10.84 -1.29 -0.06
C PRO A 112 -11.19 0.16 0.23
N VAL A 113 -10.51 1.12 -0.41
CA VAL A 113 -10.79 2.55 -0.23
C VAL A 113 -12.19 2.90 -0.76
N LEU A 114 -12.56 2.39 -1.93
CA LEU A 114 -13.90 2.52 -2.49
C LEU A 114 -14.95 1.86 -1.60
N ALA A 115 -14.71 0.64 -1.14
CA ALA A 115 -15.62 -0.07 -0.24
C ALA A 115 -15.81 0.70 1.08
N PHE A 116 -14.73 1.24 1.65
CA PHE A 116 -14.77 2.07 2.85
C PHE A 116 -15.55 3.36 2.61
N LEU A 117 -15.31 4.07 1.50
CA LEU A 117 -16.07 5.26 1.11
C LEU A 117 -17.57 4.96 0.93
N CYS A 118 -17.92 3.89 0.21
CA CYS A 118 -19.29 3.45 0.01
C CYS A 118 -19.98 3.12 1.34
N LEU A 119 -19.28 2.43 2.25
CA LEU A 119 -19.81 2.09 3.58
C LEU A 119 -20.08 3.34 4.42
N ASN A 120 -19.13 4.28 4.47
CA ASN A 120 -19.30 5.54 5.20
C ASN A 120 -20.44 6.38 4.61
N LEU A 121 -20.57 6.41 3.27
CA LEU A 121 -21.66 7.08 2.59
C LEU A 121 -23.02 6.45 2.94
N ALA A 122 -23.12 5.12 2.94
CA ALA A 122 -24.34 4.41 3.33
C ALA A 122 -24.72 4.65 4.80
N LEU A 123 -23.75 4.64 5.71
CA LEU A 123 -23.95 4.97 7.12
C LEU A 123 -24.43 6.41 7.31
N LEU A 124 -23.83 7.36 6.58
CA LEU A 124 -24.25 8.76 6.62
C LEU A 124 -25.69 8.91 6.12
N LEU A 125 -26.04 8.32 4.98
CA LEU A 125 -27.40 8.37 4.43
C LEU A 125 -28.44 7.77 5.39
N THR A 126 -28.13 6.64 6.03
CA THR A 126 -29.05 6.02 6.99
C THR A 126 -29.21 6.84 8.27
N SER A 127 -28.17 7.57 8.71
CA SER A 127 -28.26 8.48 9.86
C SER A 127 -29.18 9.68 9.63
N PHE A 128 -29.28 10.17 8.38
CA PHE A 128 -30.21 11.25 8.01
C PHE A 128 -31.67 10.78 7.91
N VAL A 129 -31.92 9.48 7.72
CA VAL A 129 -33.28 8.92 7.62
C VAL A 129 -33.92 8.69 9.01
N GLN A 130 -33.12 8.73 10.07
CA GLN A 130 -33.58 8.55 11.46
C GLN A 130 -33.90 9.86 12.21
N ILE A 131 -33.80 11.02 11.55
CA ILE A 131 -34.19 12.34 12.06
C ILE A 131 -35.48 12.77 11.36
#